data_AF-Q0WLI4-F1
#
_entry.id   AF-Q0WLI4-F1
#
_cell.length_a   1.000
_cell.length_b   1.000
_cell.length_c   1.000
_cell.angle_alpha   90.00
_cell.angle_beta   90.00
_cell.angle_gamma   90.00
#
_symmetry.space_group_name_H-M   'P 1'
#
loop_
_entity.id
_entity.type
_entity.pdbx_description
1 polymer ?
#
loop_
_entity_poly.entity_id
_entity_poly.type
_entity_poly.pdbx_seq_one_letter_code
_entity_poly.pdbx_strand_id
1 'polypeptide(L)'
;ASERSGEKLWRMPMEESYWEMMKSGVADMVNTGGRAGGSITAALFLKQFVSEDVEWMHIDMAGPVWNEKKKAATGFGVATLVEWVQNHSSS
;
A
#
# COMPACT_ATOMS: atom_id res chain seq x y z
N ALA A 1 10.58 -9.70 -6.31
CA ALA A 1 9.32 -10.36 -6.69
C ALA A 1 8.67 -9.63 -7.87
N SER A 2 8.28 -8.36 -7.73
CA SER A 2 7.63 -7.57 -8.79
C SER A 2 8.41 -7.56 -10.10
N GLU A 3 9.72 -7.28 -10.05
CA GLU A 3 10.60 -7.30 -11.24
C GLU A 3 10.61 -8.66 -11.96
N ARG A 4 10.63 -9.77 -11.21
CA ARG A 4 10.59 -11.13 -11.77
C ARG A 4 9.24 -11.45 -12.39
N SER A 5 8.16 -11.01 -11.75
CA SER A 5 6.79 -11.17 -12.25
C SER A 5 6.42 -10.25 -13.42
N GLY A 6 7.22 -9.20 -13.67
CA GLY A 6 6.95 -8.18 -14.67
C GLY A 6 5.95 -7.09 -14.26
N GLU A 7 5.43 -7.13 -13.03
CA GLU A 7 4.52 -6.12 -12.51
C GLU A 7 5.29 -4.90 -11.99
N LYS A 8 4.86 -3.70 -12.36
CA LYS A 8 5.54 -2.45 -12.00
C LYS A 8 5.02 -1.91 -10.67
N LEU A 9 5.89 -1.86 -9.67
CA LEU A 9 5.64 -1.22 -8.39
C LEU A 9 6.70 -0.16 -8.13
N TRP A 10 6.36 0.83 -7.31
CA TRP A 10 7.31 1.85 -6.86
C TRP A 10 7.13 2.07 -5.36
N ARG A 11 8.23 2.00 -4.61
CA ARG A 11 8.19 2.24 -3.17
C ARG A 11 8.01 3.73 -2.91
N MET A 12 6.92 4.07 -2.24
CA MET A 12 6.67 5.43 -1.74
C MET A 12 7.25 5.59 -0.32
N PRO A 13 7.64 6.82 0.07
CA PRO A 13 8.08 7.09 1.43
C PRO A 13 6.92 6.98 2.42
N MET A 14 7.23 6.58 3.66
CA MET A 14 6.33 6.73 4.81
C MET A 14 6.72 8.00 5.56
N GLU A 15 6.40 9.15 4.98
CA GLU A 15 6.79 10.46 5.51
C GLU A 15 6.02 10.78 6.79
N GLU A 16 6.66 10.59 7.96
CA GLU A 16 5.98 10.69 9.26
C GLU A 16 5.46 12.09 9.57
N SER A 17 6.06 13.15 9.00
CA SER A 17 5.54 14.51 9.18
C SER A 17 4.11 14.69 8.65
N TYR A 18 3.65 13.82 7.74
CA TYR A 18 2.28 13.87 7.21
C TYR A 18 1.25 13.34 8.22
N TRP A 19 1.68 12.70 9.31
CA TRP A 19 0.79 12.24 10.38
C TRP A 19 0.05 13.39 11.08
N GLU A 20 0.61 14.60 11.07
CA GLU A 20 -0.05 15.79 11.59
C GLU A 20 -1.42 16.05 10.94
N MET A 21 -1.57 15.67 9.67
CA MET A 21 -2.83 15.79 8.93
C MET A 21 -3.92 14.82 9.42
N MET A 22 -3.55 13.82 10.22
CA MET A 22 -4.43 12.75 10.70
C MET A 22 -4.96 12.99 12.11
N LYS A 23 -4.54 14.07 12.79
CA LYS A 23 -5.02 14.41 14.13
C LYS A 23 -6.51 14.74 14.14
N SER A 24 -7.24 14.21 15.11
CA SER A 24 -8.64 14.53 15.35
C SER A 24 -8.79 15.32 16.65
N GLY A 25 -9.73 16.26 16.69
CA GLY A 25 -10.05 17.02 17.90
C GLY A 25 -10.93 16.26 18.92
N VAL A 26 -11.45 15.09 18.53
CA VAL A 26 -12.42 14.32 19.33
C VAL A 26 -12.10 12.82 19.42
N ALA A 27 -11.23 12.32 18.57
CA ALA A 27 -10.85 10.91 18.49
C ALA A 27 -9.33 10.79 18.35
N ASP A 28 -8.81 9.56 18.35
CA ASP A 28 -7.36 9.32 18.21
C ASP A 28 -6.82 9.81 16.85
N MET A 29 -7.61 9.66 15.79
CA MET A 29 -7.26 10.08 14.43
C MET A 29 -8.51 10.25 13.54
N VAL A 30 -8.36 10.98 12.43
CA VAL A 30 -9.34 10.97 11.31
C VAL A 30 -9.00 9.86 10.32
N ASN A 31 -9.97 9.45 9.50
CA ASN A 31 -9.72 8.45 8.45
C ASN A 31 -9.16 9.05 7.14
N THR A 32 -9.19 10.38 6.99
CA THR A 32 -8.73 11.07 5.77
C THR A 32 -8.01 12.37 6.14
N GLY A 33 -6.72 12.48 5.77
CA GLY A 33 -5.91 13.68 5.99
C GLY A 33 -6.09 14.78 4.94
N GLY A 34 -6.98 14.57 3.96
CA GLY A 34 -7.22 15.48 2.84
C GLY A 34 -6.60 14.99 1.53
N ARG A 35 -6.58 15.87 0.51
CA ARG A 35 -6.20 15.51 -0.87
C ARG A 35 -4.68 15.39 -1.09
N ALA A 36 -3.88 16.23 -0.44
CA ALA A 36 -2.43 16.23 -0.61
C ALA A 36 -1.81 15.06 0.17
N GLY A 37 -0.92 14.29 -0.47
CA GLY A 37 -0.25 13.16 0.19
C GLY A 37 -1.16 11.98 0.56
N GLY A 38 -2.37 11.90 -0.01
CA GLY A 38 -3.42 10.94 0.40
C GLY A 38 -2.98 9.48 0.48
N SER A 39 -2.19 8.99 -0.49
CA SER A 39 -1.68 7.61 -0.44
C SER A 39 -0.72 7.37 0.73
N ILE A 40 0.06 8.38 1.12
CA ILE A 40 1.00 8.27 2.26
C ILE A 40 0.23 8.34 3.57
N THR A 41 -0.72 9.28 3.71
CA THR A 41 -1.52 9.38 4.94
C THR A 41 -2.42 8.15 5.15
N ALA A 42 -2.94 7.55 4.07
CA ALA A 42 -3.64 6.27 4.13
C ALA A 42 -2.73 5.12 4.60
N ALA A 43 -1.48 5.04 4.10
CA ALA A 43 -0.52 4.05 4.56
C ALA A 43 -0.15 4.25 6.05
N LEU A 44 0.04 5.51 6.49
CA LEU A 44 0.29 5.83 7.91
C LEU A 44 -0.90 5.48 8.80
N PHE A 45 -2.13 5.66 8.31
CA PHE A 45 -3.35 5.23 9.01
C PHE A 45 -3.34 3.72 9.23
N LEU A 46 -3.06 2.93 8.20
CA LEU A 46 -3.01 1.47 8.30
C LEU A 46 -1.91 0.99 9.27
N LYS A 47 -0.77 1.68 9.32
CA LYS A 47 0.35 1.36 10.23
C LYS A 47 -0.09 1.34 11.71
N GLN A 48 -1.08 2.15 12.10
CA GLN A 48 -1.56 2.21 13.49
C GLN A 48 -2.20 0.90 13.99
N PHE A 49 -2.56 0.00 13.07
CA PHE A 49 -3.24 -1.25 13.37
C PHE A 49 -2.32 -2.47 13.23
N VAL A 50 -1.02 -2.25 13.05
CA VAL A 50 -0.01 -3.30 12.91
C VAL A 50 0.94 -3.23 14.10
N SER A 51 1.15 -4.35 14.79
CA SER A 51 2.12 -4.41 15.88
C SER A 51 3.54 -4.16 15.37
N GLU A 52 4.36 -3.48 16.17
CA GLU A 52 5.71 -3.07 15.76
C GLU A 52 6.67 -4.25 15.50
N ASP A 53 6.37 -5.43 16.04
CA ASP A 53 7.13 -6.67 15.86
C ASP A 53 6.78 -7.43 14.56
N VAL A 54 5.78 -6.96 13.80
CA VAL A 54 5.34 -7.59 12.55
C VAL A 54 5.92 -6.85 11.35
N GLU A 55 6.72 -7.54 10.53
CA GLU A 55 7.13 -7.02 9.24
C GLU A 55 5.92 -6.85 8.31
N TRP A 56 5.70 -5.62 7.86
CA TRP A 56 4.49 -5.25 7.13
C TRP A 56 4.77 -4.37 5.92
N MET A 57 3.97 -4.57 4.87
CA MET A 57 3.90 -3.67 3.72
C MET A 57 2.45 -3.48 3.28
N HIS A 58 2.15 -2.27 2.81
CA HIS A 58 0.93 -1.96 2.09
C HIS A 58 1.24 -1.73 0.60
N ILE A 59 0.44 -2.33 -0.28
CA ILE A 59 0.51 -2.12 -1.73
C ILE A 59 -0.80 -1.46 -2.16
N ASP A 60 -0.73 -0.18 -2.50
CA ASP A 60 -1.85 0.54 -3.12
C ASP A 60 -1.91 0.17 -4.62
N MET A 61 -2.96 -0.53 -5.01
CA MET A 61 -3.15 -1.06 -6.36
C MET A 61 -4.34 -0.41 -7.09
N ALA A 62 -4.88 0.71 -6.59
CA ALA A 62 -6.10 1.31 -7.14
C ALA A 62 -6.01 1.60 -8.66
N GLY A 63 -4.84 2.01 -9.15
CA GLY A 63 -4.59 2.25 -10.57
C GLY A 63 -4.50 0.97 -11.42
N PRO A 64 -3.52 0.08 -11.18
CA PRO A 64 -3.22 -1.02 -12.10
C PRO A 64 -4.21 -2.19 -12.11
N VAL A 65 -5.16 -2.28 -11.15
CA VAL A 65 -6.15 -3.39 -11.10
C VAL A 65 -7.14 -3.39 -12.27
N TRP A 66 -7.32 -2.26 -12.95
CA TRP A 66 -8.28 -2.11 -14.05
C TRP A 66 -7.64 -1.48 -15.29
N ASN A 67 -7.91 -2.05 -16.47
CA ASN A 67 -7.48 -1.51 -17.73
C ASN A 67 -8.64 -0.79 -18.43
N GLU A 68 -8.64 0.55 -18.40
CA GLU A 68 -9.69 1.37 -19.00
C GLU A 68 -9.87 1.17 -20.51
N LYS A 69 -8.79 0.90 -21.24
CA LYS A 69 -8.84 0.70 -22.70
C LYS A 69 -9.48 -0.63 -23.07
N LYS A 70 -9.19 -1.67 -22.29
CA LYS A 70 -9.73 -3.03 -22.49
C LYS A 70 -11.05 -3.26 -21.75
N LYS A 71 -11.45 -2.32 -20.87
CA LYS A 71 -12.62 -2.43 -19.98
C LYS A 71 -12.67 -3.77 -19.24
N ALA A 72 -11.53 -4.16 -18.67
CA ALA A 72 -11.36 -5.44 -18.00
C ALA A 72 -10.40 -5.34 -16.81
N ALA A 73 -10.58 -6.24 -15.84
CA ALA A 73 -9.66 -6.43 -14.73
C ALA A 73 -8.32 -7.00 -15.24
N THR A 74 -7.22 -6.61 -14.59
CA THR A 74 -5.87 -7.01 -14.99
C THR A 74 -5.35 -8.23 -14.23
N GLY A 75 -5.90 -8.53 -13.05
CA GLY A 75 -5.32 -9.49 -12.11
C GLY A 75 -4.02 -9.01 -11.46
N PHE A 76 -3.76 -7.70 -11.49
CA PHE A 76 -2.54 -7.11 -10.95
C PHE A 76 -2.31 -7.48 -9.48
N GLY A 77 -1.07 -7.80 -9.13
CA GLY A 77 -0.61 -8.19 -7.81
C GLY A 77 -0.53 -9.70 -7.61
N VAL A 78 -1.29 -10.50 -8.38
CA VAL A 78 -1.30 -11.97 -8.23
C VAL A 78 0.08 -12.56 -8.50
N ALA A 79 0.70 -12.20 -9.62
CA ALA A 79 2.01 -12.74 -9.98
C ALA A 79 3.11 -12.28 -9.01
N THR A 80 3.10 -11.01 -8.59
CA THR A 80 4.05 -10.50 -7.57
C THR A 80 3.92 -11.24 -6.25
N LEU A 81 2.69 -11.47 -5.76
CA LEU A 81 2.48 -12.13 -4.47
C LEU A 81 2.87 -13.61 -4.51
N VAL A 82 2.55 -14.32 -5.60
CA VAL A 82 3.00 -15.72 -5.79
C VAL A 82 4.52 -15.81 -5.81
N GLU A 83 5.19 -14.95 -6.59
CA GLU A 83 6.65 -14.87 -6.62
C GLU A 83 7.24 -14.51 -5.26
N TRP A 84 6.63 -13.59 -4.51
CA TRP A 84 7.08 -13.22 -3.17
C TRP A 84 6.99 -14.41 -2.21
N VAL A 85 5.85 -15.10 -2.14
CA VAL A 85 5.69 -16.28 -1.29
C VAL A 85 6.68 -17.37 -1.65
N GLN A 86 6.81 -17.73 -2.93
CA GLN A 86 7.74 -18.79 -3.37
C GLN A 86 9.19 -18.53 -2.97
N ASN A 87 9.63 -17.27 -3.07
CA ASN A 87 10.99 -16.87 -2.69
C ASN A 87 11.20 -16.87 -1.16
N HIS A 88 10.14 -16.77 -0.35
CA HIS A 88 10.23 -16.77 1.13
C HIS A 88 9.91 -18.14 1.75
N SER A 89 9.14 -18.99 1.07
CA SER A 89 8.82 -20.36 1.51
C SER A 89 9.95 -21.36 1.27
N SER A 90 11.00 -20.96 0.56
CA SER A 90 12.17 -21.81 0.28
C SER A 90 13.23 -21.75 1.40
N SER A 91 12.87 -21.27 2.59
CA SER A 91 13.71 -21.29 3.80
C SER A 91 13.31 -22.44 4.73
#